data_AF-A0A2A5JJR4-F1
#
_entry.id   AF-A0A2A5JJR4-F1
#
_cell.length_a   1.000
_cell.length_b   1.000
_cell.length_c   1.000
_cell.angle_alpha   90.00
_cell.angle_beta   90.00
_cell.angle_gamma   90.00
#
_symmetry.space_group_name_H-M   'P 1'
#
loop_
_entity.id
_entity.type
_entity.pdbx_description
1 polymer ?
#
loop_
_entity_poly.entity_id
_entity_poly.type
_entity_poly.pdbx_seq_one_letter_code
_entity_poly.pdbx_strand_id
1 'polypeptide(L)'
;MAGGAASGYVMTGSLKGALTGAFSAAAFYGVGSYFQGAMEANKLKEGLEVLENGLTTAQFAGKIAAHAIAGGVMSDLNGGKFGHGFWAAGVTQAAGLKIDGIDGASKFSPARIIAAATLGGTVSKLSGGKFANGAFTAAFSRAFNDELHFNGNKLSWIDDDGKVVKEWAAVSGRPGSTTEDQSVEDYGPIPEGEYVLDANNLQNWSDVLGLDKALAYIGRGPWPGGTSSWGESRVWATPIAGSNTFGRSGFSIHGGSTPGSAGCVDLTINMNSFTQQFNTYFQQNQFQQNILLKVDY
;
A
#
# COMPACT_ATOMS: atom_id res chain seq x y z
N MET A 1 -6.34 -32.81 15.12
CA MET A 1 -7.57 -33.18 14.40
C MET A 1 -8.70 -33.61 15.34
N ALA A 2 -8.55 -34.67 16.15
CA ALA A 2 -9.61 -35.13 17.08
C ALA A 2 -10.08 -34.06 18.08
N GLY A 3 -9.16 -33.27 18.66
CA GLY A 3 -9.53 -32.16 19.55
C GLY A 3 -10.28 -31.01 18.86
N GLY A 4 -9.94 -30.71 17.60
CA GLY A 4 -10.66 -29.72 16.79
C GLY A 4 -12.05 -30.21 16.37
N ALA A 5 -12.19 -31.51 16.11
CA ALA A 5 -13.49 -32.12 15.83
C ALA A 5 -14.42 -32.07 17.05
N ALA A 6 -13.89 -32.41 18.22
CA ALA A 6 -14.63 -32.36 19.47
C ALA A 6 -15.06 -30.93 19.82
N SER A 7 -14.16 -29.94 19.72
CA SER A 7 -14.50 -28.54 20.01
C SER A 7 -15.51 -27.97 19.02
N GLY A 8 -15.37 -28.27 17.73
CA GLY A 8 -16.34 -27.86 16.70
C GLY A 8 -17.73 -28.48 16.87
N TYR A 9 -17.80 -29.74 17.32
CA TYR A 9 -19.08 -30.37 17.67
C TYR A 9 -19.71 -29.70 18.90
N VAL A 10 -18.93 -29.50 19.97
CA VAL A 10 -19.41 -28.87 21.21
C VAL A 10 -19.95 -27.46 20.97
N MET A 11 -19.30 -26.68 20.10
CA MET A 11 -19.71 -25.30 19.80
C MET A 11 -20.97 -25.19 18.93
N THR A 12 -21.25 -26.18 18.08
CA THR A 12 -22.31 -26.07 17.07
C THR A 12 -23.44 -27.10 17.22
N GLY A 13 -23.23 -28.12 18.06
CA GLY A 13 -24.11 -29.28 18.17
C GLY A 13 -24.21 -30.12 16.89
N SER A 14 -23.32 -29.93 15.91
CA SER A 14 -23.48 -30.48 14.56
C SER A 14 -22.26 -31.23 14.04
N LEU A 15 -22.51 -32.27 13.24
CA LEU A 15 -21.45 -32.99 12.51
C LEU A 15 -20.69 -32.06 11.56
N LYS A 16 -21.38 -31.08 10.96
CA LYS A 16 -20.77 -30.05 10.12
C LYS A 16 -19.72 -29.24 10.91
N GLY A 17 -20.06 -28.81 12.12
CA GLY A 17 -19.10 -28.09 12.97
C GLY A 17 -17.96 -28.97 13.48
N ALA A 18 -18.19 -30.26 13.71
CA ALA A 18 -17.11 -31.21 14.00
C ALA A 18 -16.12 -31.30 12.81
N LEU A 19 -16.62 -31.40 11.59
CA LEU A 19 -15.79 -31.47 10.38
C LEU A 19 -15.03 -30.16 10.14
N THR A 20 -15.69 -29.00 10.24
CA THR A 20 -15.02 -27.71 10.06
C THR A 20 -13.98 -27.46 11.15
N GLY A 21 -14.28 -27.81 12.41
CA GLY A 21 -13.31 -27.72 13.51
C GLY A 21 -12.11 -28.65 13.36
N ALA A 22 -12.32 -29.87 12.86
CA ALA A 22 -11.22 -30.81 12.55
C ALA A 22 -10.30 -30.25 11.46
N PHE A 23 -10.88 -29.70 10.40
CA PHE A 23 -10.17 -29.07 9.29
C PHE A 23 -9.42 -27.81 9.74
N SER A 24 -10.04 -26.93 10.54
CA SER A 24 -9.36 -25.77 11.13
C SER A 24 -8.13 -26.18 11.91
N ALA A 25 -8.29 -27.17 12.80
CA ALA A 25 -7.20 -27.65 13.63
C ALA A 25 -6.06 -28.23 12.78
N ALA A 26 -6.37 -28.93 11.68
CA ALA A 26 -5.36 -29.43 10.76
C ALA A 26 -4.62 -28.30 10.03
N ALA A 27 -5.35 -27.30 9.53
CA ALA A 27 -4.78 -26.16 8.82
C ALA A 27 -3.84 -25.34 9.73
N PHE A 28 -4.32 -24.93 10.91
CA PHE A 28 -3.50 -24.17 11.86
C PHE A 28 -2.33 -24.99 12.42
N TYR A 29 -2.52 -26.29 12.65
CA TYR A 29 -1.43 -27.18 13.04
C TYR A 29 -0.37 -27.27 11.94
N GLY A 30 -0.77 -27.46 10.68
CA GLY A 30 0.17 -27.53 9.56
C GLY A 30 0.99 -26.25 9.40
N VAL A 31 0.35 -25.09 9.51
CA VAL A 31 1.04 -23.79 9.52
C VAL A 31 2.01 -23.72 10.71
N GLY A 32 1.56 -24.07 11.92
CA GLY A 32 2.38 -24.09 13.11
C GLY A 32 3.62 -24.99 12.98
N SER A 33 3.43 -26.24 12.54
CA SER A 33 4.49 -27.23 12.35
C SER A 33 5.51 -26.81 11.29
N TYR A 34 5.06 -26.23 10.17
CA TYR A 34 5.96 -25.72 9.14
C TYR A 34 6.89 -24.63 9.71
N PHE A 35 6.31 -23.62 10.37
CA PHE A 35 7.10 -22.54 10.94
C PHE A 35 7.91 -23.00 12.16
N GLN A 36 7.48 -24.04 12.88
CA GLN A 36 8.31 -24.67 13.89
C GLN A 36 9.55 -25.36 13.29
N GLY A 37 9.38 -26.10 12.20
CA GLY A 37 10.52 -26.64 11.45
C GLY A 37 11.46 -25.54 10.95
N ALA A 38 10.92 -24.40 10.51
CA ALA A 38 11.71 -23.25 10.11
C ALA A 38 12.50 -22.64 11.30
N MET A 39 11.87 -22.50 12.48
CA MET A 39 12.55 -22.05 13.71
C MET A 39 13.72 -22.97 14.06
N GLU A 40 13.49 -24.29 14.05
CA GLU A 40 14.56 -25.27 14.37
C GLU A 40 15.68 -25.25 13.32
N ALA A 41 15.34 -25.14 12.04
CA ALA A 41 16.34 -25.04 10.97
C ALA A 41 17.19 -23.76 11.06
N ASN A 42 16.61 -22.66 11.52
CA ASN A 42 17.34 -21.40 11.68
C ASN A 42 18.37 -21.45 12.82
N LYS A 43 18.06 -22.16 13.92
CA LYS A 43 19.00 -22.33 15.05
C LYS A 43 20.33 -22.97 14.62
N LEU A 44 20.32 -23.71 13.51
CA LEU A 44 21.48 -24.40 12.97
C LEU A 44 22.30 -23.54 11.99
N LYS A 45 21.83 -22.33 11.65
CA LYS A 45 22.48 -21.44 10.68
C LYS A 45 23.21 -20.32 11.42
N GLU A 46 24.54 -20.41 11.47
CA GLU A 46 25.38 -19.33 11.99
C GLU A 46 25.24 -18.07 11.12
N GLY A 47 25.14 -16.91 11.78
CA GLY A 47 25.02 -15.60 11.12
C GLY A 47 23.64 -15.27 10.55
N LEU A 48 22.62 -16.10 10.78
CA LEU A 48 21.26 -15.81 10.35
C LEU A 48 20.53 -14.92 11.37
N GLU A 49 20.09 -13.74 10.93
CA GLU A 49 19.27 -12.85 11.75
C GLU A 49 17.86 -13.42 11.93
N VAL A 50 17.47 -13.62 13.19
CA VAL A 50 16.16 -14.13 13.59
C VAL A 50 15.54 -13.24 14.65
N LEU A 51 14.21 -13.15 14.65
CA LEU A 51 13.42 -12.49 15.68
C LEU A 51 13.47 -13.30 17.00
N GLU A 52 12.98 -12.73 18.11
CA GLU A 52 12.90 -13.44 19.40
C GLU A 52 12.16 -14.77 19.34
N ASN A 53 11.22 -14.91 18.40
CA ASN A 53 10.49 -16.15 18.19
C ASN A 53 11.29 -17.20 17.39
N GLY A 54 12.56 -16.95 17.02
CA GLY A 54 13.43 -17.87 16.30
C GLY A 54 13.17 -17.96 14.78
N LEU A 55 12.21 -17.22 14.25
CA LEU A 55 11.98 -17.09 12.80
C LEU A 55 12.77 -15.91 12.24
N THR A 56 13.16 -16.01 10.97
CA THR A 56 13.54 -14.81 10.23
C THR A 56 12.33 -13.91 10.04
N THR A 57 12.58 -12.63 9.82
CA THR A 57 11.55 -11.64 9.50
C THR A 57 10.61 -12.08 8.38
N ALA A 58 11.16 -12.66 7.30
CA ALA A 58 10.38 -13.18 6.17
C ALA A 58 9.50 -14.38 6.56
N GLN A 59 10.03 -15.31 7.36
CA GLN A 59 9.26 -16.46 7.81
C GLN A 59 8.15 -16.05 8.80
N PHE A 60 8.40 -15.08 9.67
CA PHE A 60 7.37 -14.57 10.57
C PHE A 60 6.23 -13.87 9.81
N ALA A 61 6.54 -13.05 8.80
CA ALA A 61 5.54 -12.48 7.91
C ALA A 61 4.74 -13.57 7.17
N GLY A 62 5.43 -14.60 6.66
CA GLY A 62 4.80 -15.79 6.08
C GLY A 62 3.86 -16.50 7.05
N LYS A 63 4.22 -16.59 8.34
CA LYS A 63 3.38 -17.19 9.38
C LYS A 63 2.10 -16.41 9.62
N ILE A 64 2.18 -15.07 9.67
CA ILE A 64 0.99 -14.21 9.83
C ILE A 64 0.07 -14.33 8.62
N ALA A 65 0.62 -14.23 7.39
CA ALA A 65 -0.15 -14.37 6.16
C ALA A 65 -0.85 -15.75 6.08
N ALA A 66 -0.14 -16.83 6.44
CA ALA A 66 -0.70 -18.16 6.48
C ALA A 66 -1.85 -18.30 7.51
N HIS A 67 -1.71 -17.69 8.69
CA HIS A 67 -2.79 -17.67 9.69
C HIS A 67 -3.99 -16.83 9.23
N ALA A 68 -3.75 -15.69 8.58
CA ALA A 68 -4.80 -14.85 8.02
C ALA A 68 -5.56 -15.59 6.90
N ILE A 69 -4.87 -16.19 5.93
CA ILE A 69 -5.52 -16.99 4.87
C ILE A 69 -6.30 -18.16 5.47
N ALA A 70 -5.71 -18.90 6.41
CA ALA A 70 -6.39 -19.99 7.09
C ALA A 70 -7.65 -19.51 7.83
N GLY A 71 -7.56 -18.40 8.56
CA GLY A 71 -8.69 -17.78 9.24
C GLY A 71 -9.79 -17.31 8.29
N GLY A 72 -9.43 -16.72 7.15
CA GLY A 72 -10.37 -16.28 6.14
C GLY A 72 -11.13 -17.44 5.50
N VAL A 73 -10.41 -18.47 5.03
CA VAL A 73 -11.02 -19.69 4.51
C VAL A 73 -11.93 -20.32 5.56
N MET A 74 -11.51 -20.31 6.84
CA MET A 74 -12.34 -20.85 7.92
C MET A 74 -13.61 -20.04 8.19
N SER A 75 -13.56 -18.71 8.06
CA SER A 75 -14.75 -17.89 8.20
C SER A 75 -15.76 -18.20 7.09
N ASP A 76 -15.31 -18.28 5.84
CA ASP A 76 -16.16 -18.65 4.70
C ASP A 76 -16.81 -20.03 4.88
N LEU A 77 -16.02 -21.04 5.27
CA LEU A 77 -16.53 -22.41 5.48
C LEU A 77 -17.59 -22.48 6.59
N ASN A 78 -17.54 -21.57 7.56
CA ASN A 78 -18.51 -21.46 8.64
C ASN A 78 -19.66 -20.48 8.33
N GLY A 79 -19.78 -20.01 7.09
CA GLY A 79 -20.85 -19.09 6.66
C GLY A 79 -20.61 -17.63 7.04
N GLY A 80 -19.41 -17.30 7.51
CA GLY A 80 -18.94 -15.94 7.71
C GLY A 80 -18.36 -15.32 6.42
N LYS A 81 -17.62 -14.21 6.57
CA LYS A 81 -16.94 -13.55 5.44
C LYS A 81 -15.45 -13.73 5.60
N PHE A 82 -14.77 -14.12 4.52
CA PHE A 82 -13.32 -14.31 4.45
C PHE A 82 -12.55 -13.20 5.14
N GLY A 83 -12.88 -11.94 4.84
CA GLY A 83 -12.20 -10.77 5.42
C GLY A 83 -12.22 -10.75 6.95
N HIS A 84 -13.32 -11.12 7.60
CA HIS A 84 -13.41 -11.12 9.07
C HIS A 84 -12.49 -12.16 9.69
N GLY A 85 -12.50 -13.38 9.15
CA GLY A 85 -11.59 -14.44 9.61
C GLY A 85 -10.14 -14.15 9.30
N PHE A 86 -9.89 -13.53 8.15
CA PHE A 86 -8.55 -13.13 7.71
C PHE A 86 -7.93 -12.13 8.67
N TRP A 87 -8.66 -11.06 8.99
CA TRP A 87 -8.18 -10.05 9.93
C TRP A 87 -8.07 -10.57 11.35
N ALA A 88 -9.07 -11.30 11.84
CA ALA A 88 -9.07 -11.83 13.21
C ALA A 88 -7.87 -12.76 13.45
N ALA A 89 -7.61 -13.69 12.52
CA ALA A 89 -6.50 -14.62 12.66
C ALA A 89 -5.13 -13.96 12.41
N GLY A 90 -5.04 -13.04 11.44
CA GLY A 90 -3.81 -12.30 11.15
C GLY A 90 -3.37 -11.41 12.32
N VAL A 91 -4.30 -10.63 12.88
CA VAL A 91 -4.03 -9.74 14.02
C VAL A 91 -3.67 -10.56 15.27
N THR A 92 -4.39 -11.66 15.53
CA THR A 92 -4.08 -12.55 16.67
C THR A 92 -2.67 -13.13 16.56
N GLN A 93 -2.25 -13.56 15.35
CA GLN A 93 -0.91 -14.08 15.13
C GLN A 93 0.18 -13.01 15.22
N ALA A 94 -0.14 -11.77 14.85
CA ALA A 94 0.77 -10.64 14.96
C ALA A 94 0.96 -10.16 16.41
N ALA A 95 -0.13 -10.12 17.19
CA ALA A 95 -0.13 -9.75 18.60
C ALA A 95 0.62 -10.75 19.51
N GLY A 96 1.01 -11.91 18.98
CA GLY A 96 1.83 -12.89 19.68
C GLY A 96 3.29 -12.46 19.92
N LEU A 97 3.74 -11.32 19.38
CA LEU A 97 5.02 -10.71 19.72
C LEU A 97 4.88 -9.72 20.89
N LYS A 98 5.78 -9.81 21.87
CA LYS A 98 5.95 -8.74 22.85
C LYS A 98 6.49 -7.49 22.16
N ILE A 99 5.91 -6.33 22.47
CA ILE A 99 6.17 -5.05 21.79
C ILE A 99 7.60 -4.53 22.06
N ASP A 100 8.26 -5.00 23.12
CA ASP A 100 9.50 -4.42 23.65
C ASP A 100 10.81 -4.81 22.91
N GLY A 101 10.75 -5.68 21.88
CA GLY A 101 11.93 -6.24 21.21
C GLY A 101 12.12 -5.84 19.73
N ILE A 102 11.41 -4.84 19.22
CA ILE A 102 11.32 -4.53 17.78
C ILE A 102 12.49 -3.65 17.27
N ASP A 103 13.66 -3.70 17.91
CA ASP A 103 14.87 -2.98 17.47
C ASP A 103 16.06 -3.91 17.29
N GLY A 104 16.44 -4.06 16.02
CA GLY A 104 17.60 -4.80 15.56
C GLY A 104 17.83 -4.52 14.08
N ALA A 105 18.38 -3.34 13.78
CA ALA A 105 19.07 -2.98 12.53
C ALA A 105 18.31 -2.90 11.20
N SER A 106 17.01 -3.23 11.09
CA SER A 106 16.29 -3.19 9.81
C SER A 106 15.39 -1.96 9.64
N LYS A 107 15.67 -1.12 8.61
CA LYS A 107 14.79 -0.01 8.16
C LYS A 107 13.41 -0.46 7.64
N PHE A 108 13.20 -1.77 7.49
CA PHE A 108 11.94 -2.39 7.11
C PHE A 108 11.55 -3.40 8.21
N SER A 109 10.46 -3.12 8.94
CA SER A 109 9.96 -4.01 10.00
C SER A 109 8.53 -4.44 9.70
N PRO A 110 8.31 -5.69 9.24
CA PRO A 110 6.99 -6.27 9.05
C PRO A 110 6.11 -6.24 10.31
N ALA A 111 6.72 -6.34 11.49
CA ALA A 111 5.98 -6.18 12.75
C ALA A 111 5.41 -4.76 12.89
N ARG A 112 6.17 -3.73 12.52
CA ARG A 112 5.70 -2.33 12.50
C ARG A 112 4.61 -2.13 11.44
N ILE A 113 4.79 -2.68 10.25
CA ILE A 113 3.78 -2.62 9.15
C ILE A 113 2.43 -3.15 9.63
N ILE A 114 2.45 -4.28 10.34
CA ILE A 114 1.22 -4.92 10.81
C ILE A 114 0.62 -4.16 12.01
N ALA A 115 1.45 -3.64 12.91
CA ALA A 115 1.01 -2.77 14.00
C ALA A 115 0.34 -1.49 13.46
N ALA A 116 0.96 -0.85 12.47
CA ALA A 116 0.42 0.31 11.79
C ALA A 116 -0.89 -0.03 11.07
N ALA A 117 -0.94 -1.13 10.31
CA ALA A 117 -2.18 -1.63 9.69
C ALA A 117 -3.33 -1.78 10.70
N THR A 118 -3.02 -2.37 11.86
CA THR A 118 -4.02 -2.59 12.91
C THR A 118 -4.51 -1.27 13.49
N LEU A 119 -3.61 -0.33 13.76
CA LEU A 119 -3.94 1.01 14.26
C LEU A 119 -4.75 1.81 13.24
N GLY A 120 -4.28 1.92 11.99
CA GLY A 120 -4.96 2.67 10.93
C GLY A 120 -6.33 2.11 10.60
N GLY A 121 -6.49 0.79 10.56
CA GLY A 121 -7.79 0.16 10.34
C GLY A 121 -8.78 0.45 11.48
N THR A 122 -8.29 0.47 12.72
CA THR A 122 -9.09 0.79 13.91
C THR A 122 -9.52 2.26 13.90
N VAL A 123 -8.59 3.19 13.63
CA VAL A 123 -8.88 4.63 13.52
C VAL A 123 -9.89 4.90 12.41
N SER A 124 -9.71 4.30 11.22
CA SER A 124 -10.66 4.43 10.11
C SER A 124 -12.04 3.93 10.49
N LYS A 125 -12.16 2.82 11.22
CA LYS A 125 -13.47 2.35 11.71
C LYS A 125 -14.11 3.30 12.72
N LEU A 126 -13.32 3.90 13.61
CA LEU A 126 -13.79 4.86 14.60
C LEU A 126 -14.28 6.16 13.94
N SER A 127 -13.68 6.58 12.83
CA SER A 127 -14.07 7.78 12.07
C SER A 127 -15.12 7.52 10.98
N GLY A 128 -15.73 6.34 10.93
CA GLY A 128 -16.81 6.00 9.99
C GLY A 128 -16.36 5.39 8.65
N GLY A 129 -15.07 5.16 8.47
CA GLY A 129 -14.47 4.49 7.32
C GLY A 129 -14.44 2.96 7.37
N LYS A 130 -13.88 2.35 6.31
CA LYS A 130 -13.69 0.90 6.19
C LYS A 130 -12.35 0.50 6.82
N PHE A 131 -12.37 -0.48 7.72
CA PHE A 131 -11.17 -1.02 8.38
C PHE A 131 -10.06 -1.37 7.38
N ALA A 132 -10.41 -2.08 6.30
CA ALA A 132 -9.45 -2.50 5.29
C ALA A 132 -8.74 -1.31 4.62
N ASN A 133 -9.44 -0.18 4.44
CA ASN A 133 -8.85 1.01 3.85
C ASN A 133 -7.81 1.60 4.81
N GLY A 134 -8.19 1.92 6.05
CA GLY A 134 -7.23 2.45 7.04
C GLY A 134 -6.09 1.48 7.39
N ALA A 135 -6.34 0.18 7.33
CA ALA A 135 -5.32 -0.83 7.56
C ALA A 135 -4.33 -0.91 6.40
N PHE A 136 -4.82 -0.84 5.17
CA PHE A 136 -3.96 -0.76 4.00
C PHE A 136 -3.13 0.54 4.04
N THR A 137 -3.77 1.69 4.26
CA THR A 137 -3.11 3.00 4.41
C THR A 137 -1.94 2.93 5.38
N ALA A 138 -2.18 2.47 6.61
CA ALA A 138 -1.16 2.50 7.63
C ALA A 138 -0.13 1.38 7.46
N ALA A 139 -0.49 0.23 6.88
CA ALA A 139 0.48 -0.77 6.46
C ALA A 139 1.41 -0.20 5.39
N PHE A 140 0.84 0.50 4.41
CA PHE A 140 1.54 1.07 3.28
C PHE A 140 2.43 2.23 3.75
N SER A 141 1.90 3.22 4.46
CA SER A 141 2.66 4.33 5.08
C SER A 141 3.76 3.85 6.05
N ARG A 142 3.62 2.67 6.65
CA ARG A 142 4.69 2.06 7.47
C ARG A 142 5.67 1.19 6.68
N ALA A 143 5.25 0.70 5.51
CA ALA A 143 6.08 -0.10 4.60
C ALA A 143 6.94 0.77 3.69
N PHE A 144 6.47 1.97 3.37
CA PHE A 144 7.18 2.99 2.62
C PHE A 144 7.54 4.08 3.62
N ASN A 145 8.83 4.26 3.88
CA ASN A 145 9.29 5.14 4.95
C ASN A 145 8.91 6.62 4.71
N ASP A 146 8.60 7.01 3.47
CA ASP A 146 8.19 8.37 3.15
C ASP A 146 6.86 8.33 2.39
N GLU A 147 6.07 9.40 2.50
CA GLU A 147 4.84 9.58 1.73
C GLU A 147 4.77 10.96 1.09
N LEU A 148 4.03 11.03 -0.02
CA LEU A 148 3.61 12.27 -0.64
C LEU A 148 2.19 12.59 -0.19
N HIS A 149 1.96 13.86 0.12
CA HIS A 149 0.65 14.37 0.51
C HIS A 149 0.24 15.52 -0.41
N PHE A 150 -0.86 15.36 -1.13
CA PHE A 150 -1.43 16.39 -1.99
C PHE A 150 -2.76 16.90 -1.44
N ASN A 151 -2.82 18.21 -1.19
CA ASN A 151 -4.00 18.87 -0.60
C ASN A 151 -4.79 19.77 -1.57
N GLY A 152 -4.64 19.55 -2.88
CA GLY A 152 -5.24 20.39 -3.91
C GLY A 152 -4.37 21.55 -4.39
N ASN A 153 -3.52 22.09 -3.51
CA ASN A 153 -2.71 23.29 -3.81
C ASN A 153 -1.20 23.05 -3.65
N LYS A 154 -0.82 22.00 -2.93
CA LYS A 154 0.57 21.65 -2.66
C LYS A 154 0.74 20.15 -2.63
N LEU A 155 1.89 19.71 -3.14
CA LEU A 155 2.43 18.37 -2.93
C LEU A 155 3.56 18.46 -1.90
N SER A 156 3.42 17.80 -0.77
CA SER A 156 4.42 17.75 0.30
C SER A 156 5.05 16.36 0.35
N TRP A 157 6.38 16.32 0.48
CA TRP A 157 7.15 15.11 0.77
C TRP A 157 7.32 15.03 2.29
N ILE A 158 6.88 13.92 2.87
CA ILE A 158 6.86 13.68 4.31
C ILE A 158 7.76 12.48 4.60
N ASP A 159 8.69 12.61 5.54
CA ASP A 159 9.56 11.52 6.00
C ASP A 159 8.87 10.58 7.00
N ASP A 160 9.58 9.56 7.47
CA ASP A 160 9.05 8.52 8.38
C ASP A 160 8.71 9.03 9.77
N ASP A 161 9.26 10.18 10.15
CA ASP A 161 8.96 10.88 11.39
C ASP A 161 7.72 11.79 11.24
N GLY A 162 7.10 11.83 10.06
CA GLY A 162 5.94 12.67 9.74
C GLY A 162 6.31 14.14 9.48
N LYS A 163 7.58 14.44 9.23
CA LYS A 163 8.05 15.79 8.98
C LYS A 163 8.06 16.08 7.48
N VAL A 164 7.54 17.25 7.14
CA VAL A 164 7.64 17.78 5.77
C VAL A 164 9.10 18.11 5.45
N VAL A 165 9.70 17.39 4.51
CA VAL A 165 11.07 17.61 4.05
C VAL A 165 11.15 18.52 2.83
N LYS A 166 10.10 18.52 1.99
CA LYS A 166 10.03 19.37 0.79
C LYS A 166 8.57 19.60 0.38
N GLU A 167 8.28 20.74 -0.22
CA GLU A 167 6.95 21.05 -0.76
C GLU A 167 7.07 21.66 -2.15
N TRP A 168 6.04 21.44 -2.96
CA TRP A 168 5.88 22.06 -4.28
C TRP A 168 4.47 22.59 -4.43
N ALA A 169 4.34 23.76 -5.04
CA ALA A 169 3.04 24.21 -5.51
C ALA A 169 2.55 23.24 -6.59
N ALA A 170 1.28 22.84 -6.47
CA ALA A 170 0.67 21.81 -7.28
C ALA A 170 -0.81 22.14 -7.48
N VAL A 171 -1.39 21.74 -8.61
CA VAL A 171 -2.82 21.87 -8.85
C VAL A 171 -3.37 20.59 -9.44
N SER A 172 -4.68 20.41 -9.38
CA SER A 172 -5.37 19.32 -10.06
C SER A 172 -6.71 19.77 -10.59
N GLY A 173 -7.14 19.19 -11.70
CA GLY A 173 -8.37 19.57 -12.37
C GLY A 173 -8.18 20.75 -13.30
N ARG A 174 -9.16 20.99 -14.17
CA ARG A 174 -9.15 22.12 -15.10
C ARG A 174 -9.46 23.42 -14.36
N PRO A 175 -9.05 24.58 -14.91
CA PRO A 175 -9.43 25.88 -14.34
C PRO A 175 -10.94 25.98 -14.10
N GLY A 176 -11.31 26.31 -12.86
CA GLY A 176 -12.70 26.42 -12.42
C GLY A 176 -13.31 25.15 -11.82
N SER A 177 -12.62 24.01 -11.90
CA SER A 177 -13.07 22.79 -11.22
C SER A 177 -12.88 22.89 -9.69
N THR A 178 -13.68 22.10 -8.99
CA THR A 178 -13.77 22.04 -7.53
C THR A 178 -13.68 20.59 -7.04
N THR A 179 -13.65 20.38 -5.73
CA THR A 179 -13.60 19.02 -5.15
C THR A 179 -14.87 18.24 -5.41
N GLU A 180 -16.00 18.91 -5.66
CA GLU A 180 -17.26 18.29 -6.07
C GLU A 180 -17.18 17.66 -7.48
N ASP A 181 -16.23 18.13 -8.31
CA ASP A 181 -16.08 17.68 -9.69
C ASP A 181 -15.22 16.41 -9.83
N GLN A 182 -14.75 15.80 -8.74
CA GLN A 182 -13.88 14.60 -8.78
C GLN A 182 -14.45 13.42 -9.60
N SER A 183 -15.75 13.35 -9.80
CA SER A 183 -16.39 12.32 -10.64
C SER A 183 -16.46 12.69 -12.14
N VAL A 184 -16.21 13.95 -12.49
CA VAL A 184 -16.33 14.47 -13.86
C VAL A 184 -15.05 14.16 -14.64
N GLU A 185 -15.17 13.22 -15.58
CA GLU A 185 -14.09 12.82 -16.48
C GLU A 185 -13.58 14.02 -17.30
N ASP A 186 -12.27 14.02 -17.59
CA ASP A 186 -11.57 15.07 -18.34
C ASP A 186 -11.67 16.52 -17.83
N TYR A 187 -12.26 16.74 -16.66
CA TYR A 187 -12.47 18.08 -16.08
C TYR A 187 -12.06 18.16 -14.62
N GLY A 188 -12.57 17.24 -13.80
CA GLY A 188 -12.41 17.27 -12.36
C GLY A 188 -10.99 16.97 -11.89
N PRO A 189 -10.66 17.36 -10.66
CA PRO A 189 -9.37 17.06 -10.07
C PRO A 189 -9.19 15.56 -9.83
N ILE A 190 -7.97 15.13 -9.48
CA ILE A 190 -7.69 13.74 -9.10
C ILE A 190 -8.63 13.34 -7.94
N PRO A 191 -9.27 12.16 -7.99
CA PRO A 191 -10.13 11.75 -6.89
C PRO A 191 -9.35 11.60 -5.56
N GLU A 192 -9.98 11.93 -4.44
CA GLU A 192 -9.45 11.67 -3.11
C GLU A 192 -9.20 10.19 -2.88
N GLY A 193 -8.16 9.92 -2.10
CA GLY A 193 -7.74 8.57 -1.76
C GLY A 193 -6.25 8.38 -1.90
N GLU A 194 -5.87 7.12 -2.02
CA GLU A 194 -4.47 6.72 -1.99
C GLU A 194 -4.04 6.10 -3.31
N TYR A 195 -2.82 6.45 -3.69
CA TYR A 195 -2.20 6.08 -4.95
C TYR A 195 -0.76 5.62 -4.71
N VAL A 196 -0.31 4.69 -5.54
CA VAL A 196 1.07 4.25 -5.57
C VAL A 196 1.77 4.89 -6.76
N LEU A 197 2.91 5.53 -6.51
CA LEU A 197 3.86 5.89 -7.54
C LEU A 197 4.94 4.83 -7.58
N ASP A 198 5.16 4.22 -8.73
CA ASP A 198 6.24 3.27 -8.97
C ASP A 198 7.40 4.01 -9.65
N ALA A 199 8.58 3.91 -9.04
CA ALA A 199 9.80 4.54 -9.53
C ALA A 199 10.19 4.04 -10.93
N ASN A 200 9.86 2.79 -11.26
CA ASN A 200 10.12 2.20 -12.58
C ASN A 200 9.19 2.76 -13.67
N ASN A 201 8.10 3.44 -13.27
CA ASN A 201 7.16 4.09 -14.17
C ASN A 201 7.40 5.60 -14.30
N LEU A 202 8.51 6.12 -13.75
CA LEU A 202 8.98 7.46 -14.07
C LEU A 202 9.42 7.52 -15.54
N GLN A 203 8.82 8.43 -16.30
CA GLN A 203 9.10 8.65 -17.72
C GLN A 203 9.70 10.03 -17.91
N ASN A 204 10.66 10.15 -18.84
CA ASN A 204 11.28 11.43 -19.18
C ASN A 204 11.12 11.74 -20.67
N TRP A 205 10.93 13.02 -20.97
CA TRP A 205 10.85 13.53 -22.34
C TRP A 205 12.15 13.30 -23.12
N SER A 206 13.30 13.30 -22.43
CA SER A 206 14.59 12.96 -23.01
C SER A 206 14.56 11.60 -23.72
N ASP A 207 13.80 10.66 -23.18
CA ASP A 207 13.76 9.26 -23.61
C ASP A 207 12.75 9.02 -24.76
N VAL A 208 11.93 10.03 -25.08
CA VAL A 208 10.96 9.97 -26.17
C VAL A 208 11.65 10.11 -27.54
N LEU A 209 11.30 9.22 -28.47
CA LEU A 209 11.84 9.18 -29.84
C LEU A 209 11.48 10.45 -30.64
N GLY A 210 12.35 10.84 -31.56
CA GLY A 210 12.19 12.08 -32.33
C GLY A 210 10.87 12.20 -33.11
N LEU A 211 10.37 11.10 -33.68
CA LEU A 211 9.07 11.09 -34.37
C LEU A 211 7.90 11.32 -33.38
N ASP A 212 7.94 10.66 -32.22
CA ASP A 212 6.93 10.85 -31.17
C ASP A 212 6.99 12.26 -30.58
N LYS A 213 8.18 12.86 -30.50
CA LYS A 213 8.33 14.28 -30.13
C LYS A 213 7.66 15.20 -31.14
N ALA A 214 7.75 14.91 -32.43
CA ALA A 214 7.05 15.69 -33.45
C ALA A 214 5.53 15.49 -33.37
N LEU A 215 5.08 14.25 -33.13
CA LEU A 215 3.66 13.92 -32.97
C LEU A 215 3.03 14.57 -31.73
N ALA A 216 3.81 14.74 -30.65
CA ALA A 216 3.37 15.41 -29.42
C ALA A 216 2.76 16.79 -29.69
N TYR A 217 3.39 17.60 -30.53
CA TYR A 217 2.95 18.97 -30.84
C TYR A 217 1.71 19.05 -31.73
N ILE A 218 1.27 17.93 -32.30
CA ILE A 218 -0.02 17.80 -32.99
C ILE A 218 -1.03 16.97 -32.17
N GLY A 219 -0.80 16.84 -30.86
CA GLY A 219 -1.69 16.15 -29.93
C GLY A 219 -1.67 14.62 -30.06
N ARG A 220 -0.60 14.04 -30.62
CA ARG A 220 -0.44 12.60 -30.84
C ARG A 220 0.75 12.03 -30.06
N GLY A 221 0.85 10.71 -30.03
CA GLY A 221 1.96 10.02 -29.35
C GLY A 221 1.80 10.02 -27.83
N PRO A 222 2.84 9.59 -27.09
CA PRO A 222 2.76 9.36 -25.66
C PRO A 222 2.71 10.65 -24.82
N TRP A 223 2.98 11.81 -25.43
CA TRP A 223 3.18 13.09 -24.73
C TRP A 223 2.36 14.23 -25.40
N PRO A 224 1.04 14.09 -25.56
CA PRO A 224 0.23 15.05 -26.33
C PRO A 224 0.31 16.46 -25.74
N GLY A 225 0.68 17.46 -26.54
CA GLY A 225 0.97 18.83 -26.10
C GLY A 225 2.43 19.07 -25.69
N GLY A 226 3.27 18.02 -25.71
CA GLY A 226 4.69 18.10 -25.41
C GLY A 226 4.99 18.55 -23.98
N THR A 227 6.17 19.13 -23.78
CA THR A 227 6.64 19.57 -22.46
C THR A 227 5.83 20.74 -21.89
N SER A 228 5.06 21.46 -22.73
CA SER A 228 4.16 22.52 -22.26
C SER A 228 3.00 21.96 -21.41
N SER A 229 2.50 20.77 -21.73
CA SER A 229 1.35 20.15 -21.05
C SER A 229 1.75 19.13 -19.98
N TRP A 230 2.93 18.54 -20.11
CA TRP A 230 3.36 17.40 -19.29
C TRP A 230 4.73 17.60 -18.61
N GLY A 231 5.45 18.67 -18.94
CA GLY A 231 6.80 18.91 -18.46
C GLY A 231 7.83 17.93 -19.04
N GLU A 232 9.02 17.91 -18.43
CA GLU A 232 10.13 17.04 -18.82
C GLU A 232 10.03 15.62 -18.26
N SER A 233 9.20 15.41 -17.23
CA SER A 233 9.00 14.10 -16.61
C SER A 233 7.54 13.92 -16.18
N ARG A 234 7.11 12.66 -16.10
CA ARG A 234 5.86 12.27 -15.43
C ARG A 234 6.01 10.92 -14.75
N VAL A 235 5.21 10.67 -13.72
CA VAL A 235 5.13 9.38 -13.04
C VAL A 235 3.68 8.99 -12.85
N TRP A 236 3.32 7.77 -13.23
CA TRP A 236 1.94 7.28 -13.13
C TRP A 236 1.58 6.96 -11.68
N ALA A 237 0.37 7.35 -11.28
CA ALA A 237 -0.21 7.14 -9.97
C ALA A 237 -1.30 6.07 -10.08
N THR A 238 -1.03 4.89 -9.51
CA THR A 238 -1.97 3.75 -9.54
C THR A 238 -2.85 3.80 -8.30
N PRO A 239 -4.18 3.89 -8.42
CA PRO A 239 -5.07 3.90 -7.26
C PRO A 239 -4.94 2.58 -6.49
N ILE A 240 -4.84 2.70 -5.17
CA ILE A 240 -4.87 1.55 -4.27
C ILE A 240 -6.27 0.93 -4.25
N ALA A 241 -6.33 -0.38 -4.06
CA ALA A 241 -7.59 -1.11 -3.93
C ALA A 241 -8.45 -0.54 -2.79
N GLY A 242 -9.55 0.14 -3.14
CA GLY A 242 -10.45 0.79 -2.19
C GLY A 242 -10.56 2.31 -2.36
N SER A 243 -9.65 2.95 -3.11
CA SER A 243 -9.77 4.34 -3.56
C SER A 243 -10.94 4.46 -4.55
N ASN A 244 -11.87 5.40 -4.31
CA ASN A 244 -13.00 5.59 -5.21
C ASN A 244 -12.60 6.54 -6.35
N THR A 245 -12.21 5.98 -7.49
CA THR A 245 -11.82 6.78 -8.65
C THR A 245 -13.01 7.22 -9.50
N PHE A 246 -14.25 6.90 -9.11
CA PHE A 246 -15.46 7.15 -9.91
C PHE A 246 -15.42 6.50 -11.31
N GLY A 247 -14.65 5.42 -11.46
CA GLY A 247 -14.43 4.76 -12.76
C GLY A 247 -13.37 5.41 -13.63
N ARG A 248 -12.76 6.52 -13.19
CA ARG A 248 -11.65 7.20 -13.88
C ARG A 248 -10.32 6.46 -13.65
N SER A 249 -9.38 6.67 -14.55
CA SER A 249 -8.04 6.08 -14.51
C SER A 249 -7.03 6.98 -15.24
N GLY A 250 -5.77 6.56 -15.33
CA GLY A 250 -4.74 7.32 -16.05
C GLY A 250 -4.24 8.55 -15.27
N PHE A 251 -4.11 8.43 -13.96
CA PHE A 251 -3.60 9.51 -13.11
C PHE A 251 -2.09 9.54 -13.09
N SER A 252 -1.52 10.74 -13.00
CA SER A 252 -0.06 10.92 -12.91
C SER A 252 0.29 12.15 -12.08
N ILE A 253 1.54 12.22 -11.65
CA ILE A 253 2.20 13.49 -11.32
C ILE A 253 3.01 13.91 -12.55
N HIS A 254 2.79 15.13 -13.03
CA HIS A 254 3.51 15.67 -14.18
C HIS A 254 3.83 17.15 -13.98
N GLY A 255 4.57 17.73 -14.94
CA GLY A 255 4.83 19.17 -14.98
C GLY A 255 4.15 19.85 -16.14
N GLY A 256 4.65 21.03 -16.50
CA GLY A 256 4.14 21.80 -17.62
C GLY A 256 4.33 23.29 -17.38
N SER A 257 4.06 24.08 -18.41
CA SER A 257 4.05 25.55 -18.27
C SER A 257 2.66 26.09 -17.95
N THR A 258 1.60 25.28 -18.14
CA THR A 258 0.21 25.69 -17.98
C THR A 258 -0.42 24.97 -16.79
N PRO A 259 -0.84 25.68 -15.73
CA PRO A 259 -1.49 25.07 -14.58
C PRO A 259 -2.82 24.40 -14.93
N GLY A 260 -2.97 23.15 -14.49
CA GLY A 260 -4.22 22.41 -14.52
C GLY A 260 -4.13 21.10 -15.29
N SER A 261 -5.04 20.18 -15.01
CA SER A 261 -5.00 18.83 -15.56
C SER A 261 -6.40 18.22 -15.72
N ALA A 262 -6.50 17.13 -16.47
CA ALA A 262 -7.72 16.34 -16.61
C ALA A 262 -7.92 15.33 -15.45
N GLY A 263 -7.38 15.63 -14.26
CA GLY A 263 -7.40 14.74 -13.09
C GLY A 263 -6.04 14.24 -12.62
N CYS A 264 -4.94 14.85 -13.05
CA CYS A 264 -3.58 14.55 -12.58
C CYS A 264 -3.12 15.57 -11.52
N VAL A 265 -2.02 15.30 -10.84
CA VAL A 265 -1.33 16.32 -10.02
C VAL A 265 -0.32 17.03 -10.92
N ASP A 266 -0.58 18.30 -11.21
CA ASP A 266 0.26 19.14 -12.05
C ASP A 266 1.17 20.02 -11.18
N LEU A 267 2.46 19.71 -11.21
CA LEU A 267 3.51 20.45 -10.52
C LEU A 267 4.00 21.66 -11.33
N THR A 268 3.52 21.85 -12.55
CA THR A 268 3.95 22.89 -13.47
C THR A 268 5.48 22.92 -13.61
N ILE A 269 6.12 24.04 -13.26
CA ILE A 269 7.56 24.25 -13.30
C ILE A 269 8.32 23.48 -12.20
N ASN A 270 7.61 22.97 -11.18
CA ASN A 270 8.23 22.31 -10.04
C ASN A 270 8.63 20.85 -10.33
N MET A 271 8.19 20.28 -11.45
CA MET A 271 8.39 18.86 -11.76
C MET A 271 9.88 18.46 -11.74
N ASN A 272 10.80 19.29 -12.25
CA ASN A 272 12.23 18.95 -12.23
C ASN A 272 12.79 18.81 -10.81
N SER A 273 12.35 19.69 -9.90
CA SER A 273 12.76 19.67 -8.49
C SER A 273 12.17 18.48 -7.74
N PHE A 274 10.96 18.07 -8.11
CA PHE A 274 10.33 16.84 -7.64
C PHE A 274 11.07 15.60 -8.17
N THR A 275 11.30 15.50 -9.48
CA THR A 275 12.01 14.37 -10.10
C THR A 275 13.40 14.18 -9.49
N GLN A 276 14.11 15.26 -9.18
CA GLN A 276 15.41 15.18 -8.49
C GLN A 276 15.27 14.53 -7.11
N GLN A 277 14.33 14.99 -6.28
CA GLN A 277 14.08 14.41 -4.96
C GLN A 277 13.65 12.95 -5.06
N PHE A 278 12.74 12.65 -5.99
CA PHE A 278 12.22 11.32 -6.25
C PHE A 278 13.34 10.34 -6.63
N ASN A 279 14.21 10.71 -7.56
CA ASN A 279 15.37 9.90 -7.93
C ASN A 279 16.37 9.73 -6.77
N THR A 280 16.66 10.79 -6.02
CA THR A 280 17.56 10.70 -4.86
C THR A 280 17.01 9.72 -3.82
N TYR A 281 15.71 9.78 -3.54
CA TYR A 281 15.07 8.88 -2.59
C TYR A 281 15.22 7.41 -2.97
N PHE A 282 14.90 7.05 -4.21
CA PHE A 282 14.99 5.65 -4.65
C PHE A 282 16.41 5.15 -4.85
N GLN A 283 17.37 6.04 -5.15
CA GLN A 283 18.79 5.70 -5.13
C GLN A 283 19.29 5.36 -3.71
N GLN A 284 18.81 6.09 -2.70
CA GLN A 284 19.17 5.85 -1.29
C GLN A 284 18.44 4.64 -0.68
N ASN A 285 17.29 4.27 -1.24
CA ASN A 285 16.44 3.19 -0.75
C ASN A 285 16.30 2.09 -1.81
N GLN A 286 17.41 1.43 -2.18
CA GLN A 286 17.45 0.50 -3.33
C GLN A 286 16.49 -0.70 -3.28
N PHE A 287 15.98 -1.05 -2.09
CA PHE A 287 14.98 -2.12 -1.92
C PHE A 287 13.53 -1.62 -2.00
N GLN A 288 13.33 -0.30 -2.08
CA GLN A 288 12.05 0.35 -2.23
C GLN A 288 11.91 0.81 -3.67
N GLN A 289 10.76 0.54 -4.29
CA GLN A 289 10.47 0.95 -5.67
C GLN A 289 9.16 1.71 -5.78
N ASN A 290 8.46 1.91 -4.65
CA ASN A 290 7.21 2.64 -4.63
C ASN A 290 7.22 3.71 -3.53
N ILE A 291 6.36 4.72 -3.68
CA ILE A 291 6.03 5.71 -2.66
C ILE A 291 4.52 5.95 -2.66
N LEU A 292 3.96 6.21 -1.48
CA LEU A 292 2.54 6.53 -1.32
C LEU A 292 2.30 7.97 -1.79
N LEU A 293 1.19 8.19 -2.49
CA LEU A 293 0.58 9.49 -2.63
C LEU A 293 -0.79 9.44 -1.97
N LYS A 294 -0.96 10.26 -0.95
CA LYS A 294 -2.25 10.55 -0.33
C LYS A 294 -2.84 11.83 -0.91
N VAL A 295 -4.10 11.77 -1.32
CA VAL A 295 -4.89 12.90 -1.82
C VAL A 295 -6.07 13.14 -0.89
N ASP A 296 -6.13 14.33 -0.30
CA ASP A 296 -7.18 14.82 0.60
C ASP A 296 -7.23 16.35 0.53
N TYR A 297 -8.35 16.90 0.06
CA TYR A 297 -8.53 18.34 -0.17
C TYR A 297 -8.94 19.13 1.08
#